data_AF-A0A2D8C4N2-F1
#
_entry.id   AF-A0A2D8C4N2-F1
#
_cell.length_a   1.000
_cell.length_b   1.000
_cell.length_c   1.000
_cell.angle_alpha   90.00
_cell.angle_beta   90.00
_cell.angle_gamma   90.00
#
_symmetry.space_group_name_H-M   'P 1'
#
loop_
_entity.id
_entity.type
_entity.pdbx_description
1 polymer ?
#
loop_
_entity_poly.entity_id
_entity_poly.type
_entity_poly.pdbx_seq_one_letter_code
_entity_poly.pdbx_strand_id
1 'polypeptide(L)'
;MEQGDTMRVVRMEQKVSMDSAIQAVSINNVIKSTDENLVVSGLAGLILRTSGFFNLSKVMTEDQAIDTAYLLLEKYPYESFEDFVIMFRNAKMGKYGELYNRLDGQIIFKWMEEYMEEKAIHREKTHRAVKFGTGDEISLKTIQDKARQLETPEQPQNFKSVSDALKEAIGYENQITDQDKNEKDYSEFRKKYLIKKMKKQK
;
A
#
# COMPACT_ATOMS: atom_id res chain seq x y z
N MET A 1 -15.38 -9.66 -8.09
CA MET A 1 -14.73 -8.60 -8.89
C MET A 1 -15.07 -8.80 -10.35
N GLU A 2 -15.64 -7.79 -11.00
CA GLU A 2 -15.90 -7.79 -12.44
C GLU A 2 -14.59 -7.57 -13.20
N GLN A 3 -14.44 -8.08 -14.44
CA GLN A 3 -13.18 -7.98 -15.20
C GLN A 3 -12.69 -6.53 -15.40
N GLY A 4 -13.62 -5.57 -15.45
CA GLY A 4 -13.32 -4.14 -15.56
C GLY A 4 -12.54 -3.60 -14.37
N ASP A 5 -12.90 -4.00 -13.14
CA ASP A 5 -12.26 -3.51 -11.92
C ASP A 5 -10.83 -4.03 -11.77
N THR A 6 -10.60 -5.30 -12.13
CA THR A 6 -9.25 -5.89 -12.14
C THR A 6 -8.31 -5.13 -13.07
N MET A 7 -8.77 -4.76 -14.28
CA MET A 7 -7.96 -3.97 -15.21
C MET A 7 -7.65 -2.56 -14.69
N ARG A 8 -8.60 -1.93 -13.98
CA ARG A 8 -8.36 -0.61 -13.37
C ARG A 8 -7.28 -0.69 -12.30
N VAL A 9 -7.35 -1.68 -11.42
CA VAL A 9 -6.35 -1.90 -10.36
C VAL A 9 -4.96 -2.11 -10.95
N VAL A 10 -4.82 -2.98 -11.96
CA VAL A 10 -3.52 -3.21 -12.62
C VAL A 10 -2.98 -1.94 -13.27
N ARG A 11 -3.83 -1.14 -13.93
CA ARG A 11 -3.39 0.15 -14.52
C ARG A 11 -2.93 1.15 -13.47
N MET A 12 -3.57 1.17 -12.30
CA MET A 12 -3.14 2.01 -11.18
C MET A 12 -1.78 1.54 -10.67
N GLU A 13 -1.59 0.24 -10.44
CA GLU A 13 -0.30 -0.33 -10.03
C GLU A 13 0.82 0.01 -11.02
N GLN A 14 0.56 -0.02 -12.33
CA GLN A 14 1.56 0.29 -13.36
C GLN A 14 2.05 1.74 -13.33
N LYS A 15 1.21 2.69 -12.89
CA LYS A 15 1.57 4.11 -12.82
C LYS A 15 2.47 4.45 -11.63
N VAL A 16 2.51 3.58 -10.62
CA VAL A 16 3.29 3.84 -9.40
C VAL A 16 4.79 3.70 -9.68
N SER A 17 5.56 4.74 -9.38
CA SER A 17 7.02 4.80 -9.51
C SER A 17 7.72 5.05 -8.17
N MET A 18 9.02 4.76 -8.10
CA MET A 18 9.82 5.04 -6.90
C MET A 18 9.77 6.52 -6.52
N ASP A 19 9.78 7.43 -7.50
CA ASP A 19 9.65 8.87 -7.24
C ASP A 19 8.28 9.23 -6.65
N SER A 20 7.20 8.63 -7.17
CA SER A 20 5.85 8.85 -6.63
C SER A 20 5.72 8.34 -5.20
N ALA A 21 6.34 7.19 -4.87
CA ALA A 21 6.31 6.62 -3.52
C ALA A 21 7.15 7.43 -2.52
N ILE A 22 8.23 8.07 -2.96
CA ILE A 22 9.02 8.98 -2.11
C ILE A 22 8.23 10.25 -1.75
N GLN A 23 7.38 10.73 -2.66
CA GLN A 23 6.56 11.93 -2.46
C GLN A 23 5.20 11.64 -1.82
N ALA A 24 4.80 10.37 -1.76
CA ALA A 24 3.52 9.95 -1.24
C ALA A 24 3.41 10.12 0.29
N VAL A 25 2.17 10.13 0.78
CA VAL A 25 1.87 10.26 2.21
C VAL A 25 2.20 8.95 2.91
N SER A 26 2.90 9.04 4.04
CA SER A 26 3.20 7.87 4.85
C SER A 26 1.95 7.24 5.44
N ILE A 27 1.97 5.92 5.61
CA ILE A 27 0.87 5.13 6.19
C ILE A 27 0.45 5.67 7.55
N ASN A 28 1.40 6.02 8.43
CA ASN A 28 1.07 6.62 9.72
C ASN A 28 0.19 7.88 9.60
N ASN A 29 0.38 8.68 8.55
CA ASN A 29 -0.44 9.86 8.33
C ASN A 29 -1.77 9.52 7.66
N VAL A 30 -1.81 8.49 6.80
CA VAL A 30 -3.05 7.97 6.20
C VAL A 30 -3.98 7.38 7.28
N ILE A 31 -3.44 6.61 8.23
CA ILE A 31 -4.18 6.01 9.35
C ILE A 31 -4.75 7.10 10.29
N LYS A 32 -4.08 8.25 10.40
CA LYS A 32 -4.65 9.37 11.19
C LYS A 32 -5.86 10.03 10.53
N SER A 33 -5.98 9.93 9.21
CA SER A 33 -7.04 10.58 8.43
C SER A 33 -8.09 9.62 7.88
N THR A 34 -7.95 8.32 8.13
CA THR A 34 -8.77 7.24 7.56
C THR A 34 -8.91 6.12 8.58
N ASP A 35 -9.92 5.25 8.41
CA ASP A 35 -10.01 4.01 9.19
C ASP A 35 -8.82 3.09 8.91
N GLU A 36 -8.09 2.70 9.96
CA GLU A 36 -6.95 1.78 9.90
C GLU A 36 -7.33 0.45 9.24
N ASN A 37 -8.54 -0.05 9.51
CA ASN A 37 -9.01 -1.31 8.94
C ASN A 37 -9.03 -1.27 7.41
N LEU A 38 -9.31 -0.10 6.82
CA LEU A 38 -9.29 0.06 5.36
C LEU A 38 -7.87 -0.05 4.78
N VAL A 39 -6.88 0.48 5.50
CA VAL A 39 -5.46 0.39 5.11
C VAL A 39 -5.00 -1.07 5.23
N VAL A 40 -5.34 -1.73 6.33
CA VAL A 40 -5.04 -3.15 6.57
C VAL A 40 -5.70 -4.03 5.51
N SER A 41 -7.00 -3.85 5.24
CA SER A 41 -7.72 -4.60 4.20
C SER A 41 -7.12 -4.37 2.81
N GLY A 42 -6.74 -3.12 2.48
CA GLY A 42 -6.05 -2.81 1.23
C GLY A 42 -4.74 -3.57 1.08
N LEU A 43 -3.92 -3.60 2.14
CA LEU A 43 -2.64 -4.29 2.14
C LEU A 43 -2.79 -5.82 2.13
N ALA A 44 -3.74 -6.37 2.91
CA ALA A 44 -4.09 -7.78 2.90
C ALA A 44 -4.58 -8.23 1.51
N GLY A 45 -5.38 -7.39 0.83
CA GLY A 45 -5.80 -7.62 -0.54
C GLY A 45 -4.63 -7.68 -1.54
N LEU A 46 -3.61 -6.83 -1.37
CA LEU A 46 -2.37 -6.90 -2.16
C LEU A 46 -1.60 -8.21 -1.90
N ILE A 47 -1.51 -8.64 -0.64
CA ILE A 47 -0.86 -9.89 -0.24
C ILE A 47 -1.56 -11.09 -0.88
N LEU A 48 -2.89 -11.18 -0.75
CA LEU A 48 -3.68 -12.29 -1.30
C LEU A 48 -3.60 -12.33 -2.84
N ARG A 49 -3.69 -11.18 -3.50
CA ARG A 49 -3.53 -11.10 -4.97
C ARG A 49 -2.15 -11.55 -5.41
N THR A 50 -1.12 -11.19 -4.66
CA THR A 50 0.25 -11.63 -4.93
C THR A 50 0.41 -13.13 -4.70
N SER A 51 -0.14 -13.67 -3.61
CA SER A 51 -0.16 -15.11 -3.36
C SER A 51 -0.88 -15.88 -4.48
N GLY A 52 -1.99 -15.35 -4.98
CA GLY A 52 -2.74 -15.95 -6.09
C GLY A 52 -1.97 -15.91 -7.41
N PHE A 53 -1.19 -14.86 -7.66
CA PHE A 53 -0.35 -14.75 -8.87
C PHE A 53 0.68 -15.88 -8.98
N PHE A 54 1.32 -16.25 -7.86
CA PHE A 54 2.36 -17.29 -7.87
C PHE A 54 1.82 -18.72 -7.95
N ASN A 55 0.50 -18.92 -7.88
CA ASN A 55 -0.16 -20.23 -8.01
C ASN A 55 0.51 -21.33 -7.15
N LEU A 56 0.81 -21.00 -5.89
CA LEU A 56 1.53 -21.88 -4.97
C LEU A 56 0.62 -23.02 -4.48
N SER A 57 1.20 -24.18 -4.16
CA SER A 57 0.43 -25.32 -3.63
C SER A 57 -0.23 -25.01 -2.28
N LYS A 58 0.39 -24.12 -1.49
CA LYS A 58 -0.15 -23.60 -0.23
C LYS A 58 -0.38 -22.10 -0.37
N VAL A 59 -1.64 -21.74 -0.54
CA VAL A 59 -2.08 -20.35 -0.65
C VAL A 59 -2.18 -19.75 0.75
N MET A 60 -1.76 -18.50 0.89
CA MET A 60 -1.89 -17.74 2.12
C MET A 60 -3.37 -17.47 2.43
N THR A 61 -3.79 -17.71 3.66
CA THR A 61 -5.18 -17.44 4.06
C THR A 61 -5.41 -15.96 4.34
N GLU A 62 -6.67 -15.55 4.39
CA GLU A 62 -7.04 -14.18 4.72
C GLU A 62 -6.53 -13.76 6.11
N ASP A 63 -6.71 -14.59 7.14
CA ASP A 63 -6.16 -14.36 8.48
C ASP A 63 -4.63 -14.12 8.44
N GLN A 64 -3.90 -14.95 7.68
CA GLN A 64 -2.45 -14.80 7.56
C GLN A 64 -2.08 -13.49 6.84
N ALA A 65 -2.86 -13.09 5.83
CA ALA A 65 -2.65 -11.85 5.10
C ALA A 65 -2.93 -10.63 5.97
N ILE A 66 -3.99 -10.66 6.78
CA ILE A 66 -4.33 -9.61 7.73
C ILE A 66 -3.24 -9.50 8.82
N ASP A 67 -2.84 -10.62 9.43
CA ASP A 67 -1.77 -10.64 10.43
C ASP A 67 -0.46 -10.08 9.85
N THR A 68 -0.12 -10.47 8.62
CA THR A 68 1.08 -9.98 7.94
C THR A 68 0.96 -8.49 7.60
N ALA A 69 -0.22 -8.02 7.18
CA ALA A 69 -0.46 -6.60 6.92
C ALA A 69 -0.23 -5.78 8.19
N TYR A 70 -0.82 -6.15 9.32
CA TYR A 70 -0.57 -5.45 10.60
C TYR A 70 0.91 -5.37 10.94
N LEU A 71 1.64 -6.49 10.85
CA LEU A 71 3.06 -6.53 11.15
C LEU A 71 3.90 -5.65 10.19
N LEU A 72 3.48 -5.54 8.92
CA LEU A 72 4.12 -4.63 7.96
C LEU A 72 3.87 -3.16 8.30
N LEU A 73 2.63 -2.79 8.66
CA LEU A 73 2.31 -1.41 9.06
C LEU A 73 3.06 -1.02 10.34
N GLU A 74 3.19 -1.95 11.29
CA GLU A 74 3.96 -1.74 12.53
C GLU A 74 5.46 -1.56 12.26
N LYS A 75 6.05 -2.38 11.37
CA LYS A 75 7.49 -2.33 11.08
C LYS A 75 7.88 -1.19 10.13
N TYR A 76 7.01 -0.81 9.21
CA TYR A 76 7.27 0.22 8.17
C TYR A 76 6.25 1.38 8.20
N PRO A 77 6.08 2.06 9.35
CA PRO A 77 5.02 3.05 9.53
C PRO A 77 5.22 4.34 8.71
N TYR A 78 6.45 4.60 8.29
CA TYR A 78 6.82 5.80 7.53
C TYR A 78 6.82 5.60 6.02
N GLU A 79 6.59 4.37 5.57
CA GLU A 79 6.46 4.08 4.15
C GLU A 79 5.03 4.36 3.68
N SER A 80 4.91 4.65 2.39
CA SER A 80 3.65 4.91 1.70
C SER A 80 2.99 3.61 1.25
N PHE A 81 1.71 3.66 0.90
CA PHE A 81 1.02 2.48 0.35
C PHE A 81 1.61 2.06 -1.01
N GLU A 82 2.08 3.04 -1.78
CA GLU A 82 2.77 2.91 -3.05
C GLU A 82 4.04 2.07 -2.94
N ASP A 83 4.75 2.13 -1.82
CA ASP A 83 5.94 1.32 -1.56
C ASP A 83 5.62 -0.18 -1.60
N PHE A 84 4.54 -0.60 -0.94
CA PHE A 84 4.09 -2.00 -0.94
C PHE A 84 3.64 -2.43 -2.33
N VAL A 85 2.96 -1.56 -3.07
CA VAL A 85 2.55 -1.83 -4.46
C VAL A 85 3.77 -2.08 -5.35
N ILE A 86 4.81 -1.23 -5.26
CA ILE A 86 6.05 -1.41 -6.03
C ILE A 86 6.76 -2.69 -5.61
N MET A 87 6.89 -2.94 -4.30
CA MET A 87 7.55 -4.14 -3.77
C MET A 87 6.87 -5.41 -4.29
N PHE A 88 5.55 -5.54 -4.16
CA PHE A 88 4.84 -6.72 -4.66
C PHE A 88 4.91 -6.84 -6.20
N ARG A 89 4.90 -5.72 -6.92
CA ARG A 89 5.09 -5.74 -8.38
C ARG A 89 6.49 -6.26 -8.76
N ASN A 90 7.53 -5.78 -8.09
CA ASN A 90 8.91 -6.23 -8.31
C ASN A 90 9.08 -7.72 -7.95
N ALA A 91 8.45 -8.17 -6.86
CA ALA A 91 8.42 -9.57 -6.46
C ALA A 91 7.77 -10.45 -7.55
N LYS A 92 6.61 -10.04 -8.09
CA LYS A 92 5.93 -10.74 -9.20
C LYS A 92 6.78 -10.82 -10.47
N MET A 93 7.72 -9.90 -10.66
CA MET A 93 8.70 -9.91 -11.75
C MET A 93 9.95 -10.78 -11.45
N GLY A 94 10.01 -11.44 -10.28
CA GLY A 94 11.13 -12.29 -9.88
C GLY A 94 12.35 -11.52 -9.35
N LYS A 95 12.21 -10.21 -9.07
CA LYS A 95 13.34 -9.37 -8.69
C LYS A 95 14.01 -9.79 -7.37
N TYR A 96 13.20 -10.25 -6.42
CA TYR A 96 13.64 -10.59 -5.06
C TYR A 96 13.88 -12.09 -4.86
N GLY A 97 14.21 -12.79 -5.96
CA GLY A 97 14.52 -14.21 -5.98
C GLY A 97 13.31 -15.13 -6.18
N GLU A 98 13.58 -16.43 -6.11
CA GLU A 98 12.61 -17.48 -6.37
C GLU A 98 11.79 -17.86 -5.13
N LEU A 99 10.53 -18.22 -5.37
CA LEU A 99 9.67 -18.81 -4.36
C LEU A 99 9.78 -20.33 -4.42
N TYR A 100 10.37 -20.94 -3.40
CA TYR A 100 10.46 -22.40 -3.26
C TYR A 100 9.11 -23.02 -2.83
N ASN A 101 8.08 -22.81 -3.64
CA ASN A 101 6.67 -23.21 -3.42
C ASN A 101 6.08 -22.74 -2.07
N ARG A 102 6.53 -21.58 -1.58
CA ARG A 102 6.10 -21.02 -0.30
C ARG A 102 6.04 -19.51 -0.39
N LEU A 103 4.96 -18.93 0.09
CA LEU A 103 4.83 -17.50 0.39
C LEU A 103 4.21 -17.37 1.77
N ASP A 104 4.92 -16.68 2.65
CA ASP A 104 4.52 -16.39 4.02
C ASP A 104 5.03 -14.99 4.40
N GLY A 105 4.64 -14.52 5.59
CA GLY A 105 5.05 -13.21 6.07
C GLY A 105 6.57 -12.99 6.07
N GLN A 106 7.39 -14.00 6.37
CA GLN A 106 8.85 -13.84 6.42
C GLN A 106 9.43 -13.52 5.04
N ILE A 107 8.90 -14.14 3.99
CA ILE A 107 9.31 -13.86 2.61
C ILE A 107 8.92 -12.44 2.22
N ILE A 108 7.72 -12.00 2.60
CA ILE A 108 7.25 -10.63 2.32
C ILE A 108 8.10 -9.60 3.06
N PHE A 109 8.50 -9.88 4.31
CA PHE A 109 9.43 -9.01 5.05
C PHE A 109 10.78 -8.89 4.35
N LYS A 110 11.33 -10.01 3.87
CA LYS A 110 12.59 -10.00 3.12
C LYS A 110 12.49 -9.14 1.86
N TRP A 111 11.39 -9.27 1.11
CA TRP A 111 11.14 -8.42 -0.07
C TRP A 111 11.05 -6.94 0.28
N MET A 112 10.40 -6.61 1.40
CA MET A 112 10.34 -5.23 1.87
C MET A 112 11.73 -4.71 2.25
N GLU A 113 12.57 -5.51 2.89
CA GLU A 113 13.96 -5.13 3.20
C GLU A 113 14.79 -4.86 1.93
N GLU A 114 14.70 -5.73 0.92
CA GLU A 114 15.36 -5.52 -0.37
C GLU A 114 14.83 -4.25 -1.08
N TYR A 115 13.52 -4.03 -1.05
CA TYR A 115 12.91 -2.82 -1.59
C TYR A 115 13.41 -1.54 -0.87
N MET A 116 13.55 -1.58 0.45
CA MET A 116 14.02 -0.43 1.23
C MET A 116 15.46 -0.03 0.87
N GLU A 117 16.33 -1.02 0.60
CA GLU A 117 17.68 -0.76 0.12
C GLU A 117 17.66 -0.07 -1.26
N GLU A 118 16.82 -0.56 -2.17
CA GLU A 118 16.64 0.06 -3.49
C GLU A 118 16.14 1.50 -3.40
N LYS A 119 15.18 1.74 -2.50
CA LYS A 119 14.63 3.08 -2.24
C LYS A 119 15.70 4.01 -1.67
N ALA A 120 16.56 3.52 -0.77
CA ALA A 120 17.67 4.29 -0.22
C ALA A 120 18.69 4.68 -1.30
N ILE A 121 19.10 3.72 -2.14
CA ILE A 121 19.99 3.96 -3.28
C ILE A 121 19.40 4.99 -4.26
N HIS A 122 18.10 4.88 -4.55
CA HIS A 122 17.40 5.82 -5.43
C HIS A 122 17.38 7.24 -4.86
N ARG A 123 17.03 7.39 -3.56
CA ARG A 123 17.08 8.68 -2.87
C ARG A 123 18.48 9.31 -2.93
N GLU A 124 19.52 8.51 -2.70
CA GLU A 124 20.89 9.01 -2.77
C GLU A 124 21.27 9.46 -4.19
N LYS A 125 20.92 8.69 -5.22
CA LYS A 125 21.16 9.05 -6.62
C LYS A 125 20.48 10.37 -6.98
N THR A 126 19.21 10.53 -6.63
CA THR A 126 18.44 11.76 -6.89
C THR A 126 19.07 12.95 -6.15
N HIS A 127 19.45 12.77 -4.88
CA HIS A 127 20.08 13.84 -4.10
C HIS A 127 21.48 14.21 -4.61
N ARG A 128 22.28 13.23 -5.07
CA ARG A 128 23.57 13.47 -5.74
C ARG A 128 23.38 14.20 -7.07
N ALA A 129 22.42 13.79 -7.89
CA ALA A 129 22.12 14.46 -9.15
C ALA A 129 21.75 15.94 -8.95
N VAL A 130 21.00 16.25 -7.89
CA VAL A 130 20.73 17.64 -7.50
C VAL A 130 22.03 18.35 -7.09
N LYS A 131 22.84 17.76 -6.21
CA LYS A 131 24.10 18.38 -5.72
C LYS A 131 25.16 18.62 -6.79
N PHE A 132 25.29 17.72 -7.77
CA PHE A 132 26.30 17.83 -8.84
C PHE A 132 25.75 18.46 -10.12
N GLY A 133 24.42 18.56 -10.28
CA GLY A 133 23.76 19.19 -11.43
C GLY A 133 23.50 20.69 -11.26
N THR A 134 23.58 21.24 -10.04
CA THR A 134 23.44 22.69 -9.77
C THR A 134 24.81 23.38 -9.60
N GLY A 135 25.73 23.09 -10.52
CA GLY A 135 27.00 23.81 -10.65
C GLY A 135 26.91 25.09 -11.49
N ASP A 136 25.88 25.24 -12.32
CA ASP A 136 25.66 26.42 -13.15
C ASP A 136 24.27 27.04 -12.90
N GLU A 137 24.29 28.31 -12.49
CA GLU A 137 23.20 29.27 -12.22
C GLU A 137 21.73 28.83 -12.39
N ILE A 138 21.05 28.60 -11.26
CA ILE A 138 19.66 29.07 -11.14
C ILE A 138 19.73 30.46 -10.52
N SER A 139 19.84 31.49 -11.36
CA SER A 139 19.77 32.87 -10.88
C SER A 139 18.45 33.06 -10.13
N LEU A 140 18.51 33.73 -8.97
CA LEU A 140 17.35 34.07 -8.14
C LEU A 140 16.25 34.81 -8.94
N LYS A 141 16.59 35.41 -10.09
CA LYS A 141 15.64 36.03 -11.03
C LYS A 141 14.76 35.00 -11.71
N THR A 142 15.27 33.82 -12.06
CA THR A 142 14.47 32.76 -12.73
C THR A 142 13.41 32.16 -11.81
N ILE A 143 13.70 32.06 -10.50
CA ILE A 143 12.73 31.61 -9.49
C ILE A 143 11.66 32.71 -9.27
N GLN A 144 12.06 33.98 -9.26
CA GLN A 144 11.13 35.12 -9.15
C GLN A 144 10.27 35.31 -10.41
N ASP A 145 10.81 35.05 -11.59
CA ASP A 145 10.11 35.16 -12.86
C ASP A 145 9.13 33.99 -13.06
N LYS A 146 9.44 32.78 -12.56
CA LYS A 146 8.48 31.66 -12.50
C LYS A 146 7.39 31.86 -11.45
N ALA A 147 7.72 32.45 -10.29
CA ALA A 147 6.74 32.78 -9.27
C ALA A 147 5.78 33.90 -9.71
N ARG A 148 6.26 34.90 -10.48
CA ARG A 148 5.42 35.95 -11.08
C ARG A 148 4.53 35.45 -12.22
N GLN A 149 4.91 34.37 -12.91
CA GLN A 149 4.12 33.78 -14.01
C GLN A 149 3.09 32.74 -13.53
N LEU A 150 3.02 32.44 -12.22
CA LEU A 150 2.04 31.52 -11.61
C LEU A 150 0.87 32.23 -10.92
N GLU A 151 0.74 33.56 -11.05
CA GLU A 151 -0.39 34.34 -10.54
C GLU A 151 -1.53 34.54 -11.55
N THR A 152 -1.73 33.62 -12.49
CA THR A 152 -2.98 33.52 -13.27
C THR A 152 -3.81 32.34 -12.75
N PRO A 153 -5.05 32.57 -12.25
CA PRO A 153 -5.85 31.53 -11.63
C PRO A 153 -6.55 30.70 -12.70
N GLU A 154 -5.89 29.67 -13.21
CA GLU A 154 -6.61 28.54 -13.83
C GLU A 154 -6.41 27.28 -12.98
N GLN A 155 -7.49 26.92 -12.30
CA GLN A 155 -7.60 25.73 -11.47
C GLN A 155 -7.36 24.47 -12.33
N PRO A 156 -6.37 23.61 -12.01
CA PRO A 156 -6.27 22.32 -12.68
C PRO A 156 -7.43 21.42 -12.23
N GLN A 157 -8.18 20.94 -13.22
CA GLN A 157 -9.39 20.16 -13.04
C GLN A 157 -9.13 18.82 -12.34
N ASN A 158 -9.69 18.70 -11.14
CA ASN A 158 -10.26 17.51 -10.51
C ASN A 158 -9.50 16.17 -10.72
N PHE A 159 -8.35 16.03 -10.07
CA PHE A 159 -7.74 14.72 -9.85
C PHE A 159 -8.44 14.07 -8.64
N LYS A 160 -9.22 13.01 -8.84
CA LYS A 160 -9.80 12.23 -7.73
C LYS A 160 -8.64 11.79 -6.82
N SER A 161 -8.76 12.09 -5.53
CA SER A 161 -7.75 11.74 -4.53
C SER A 161 -7.58 10.21 -4.49
N VAL A 162 -6.38 9.72 -4.17
CA VAL A 162 -6.13 8.29 -3.90
C VAL A 162 -7.06 7.77 -2.78
N SER A 163 -7.46 8.65 -1.85
CA SER A 163 -8.50 8.35 -0.87
C SER A 163 -9.87 8.05 -1.49
N ASP A 164 -10.21 8.68 -2.61
CA ASP A 164 -11.47 8.45 -3.31
C ASP A 164 -11.41 7.18 -4.16
N ALA A 165 -10.23 6.82 -4.68
CA ALA A 165 -9.97 5.54 -5.31
C ALA A 165 -10.02 4.37 -4.30
N LEU A 166 -9.52 4.57 -3.08
CA LEU A 166 -9.69 3.61 -1.97
C LEU A 166 -11.17 3.47 -1.61
N LYS A 167 -11.91 4.56 -1.42
CA LYS A 167 -13.37 4.52 -1.15
C LYS A 167 -14.15 3.78 -2.25
N GLU A 168 -13.76 3.95 -3.51
CA GLU A 168 -14.39 3.29 -4.66
C GLU A 168 -14.04 1.79 -4.74
N ALA A 169 -12.81 1.40 -4.37
CA ALA A 169 -12.39 0.00 -4.31
C ALA A 169 -12.96 -0.76 -3.10
N ILE A 170 -13.17 -0.06 -1.98
CA ILE A 170 -13.73 -0.60 -0.73
C ILE A 170 -15.27 -0.71 -0.80
N GLY A 171 -15.93 0.08 -1.65
CA GLY A 171 -17.38 0.09 -1.82
C GLY A 171 -18.04 -1.22 -2.29
N TYR A 172 -17.28 -2.29 -2.55
CA TYR A 172 -17.78 -3.60 -2.96
C TYR A 172 -17.71 -4.70 -1.89
N GLU A 173 -17.16 -4.43 -0.71
CA GLU A 173 -17.28 -5.31 0.45
C GLU A 173 -17.89 -4.53 1.62
N ASN A 174 -19.17 -4.21 1.46
CA ASN A 174 -20.22 -4.74 2.32
C ASN A 174 -21.54 -3.98 2.16
N GLN A 175 -22.61 -4.73 1.87
CA GLN A 175 -23.91 -4.48 2.47
C GLN A 175 -23.78 -4.78 3.99
N ILE A 176 -23.16 -3.88 4.76
CA ILE A 176 -23.33 -3.86 6.21
C ILE A 176 -24.60 -3.05 6.43
N THR A 177 -25.66 -3.73 6.85
CA THR A 177 -26.88 -3.09 7.30
C THR A 177 -26.59 -2.35 8.62
N ASP A 178 -27.26 -1.21 8.82
CA ASP A 178 -27.07 -0.23 9.89
C ASP A 178 -27.29 -0.73 11.35
N GLN A 179 -27.11 -2.03 11.66
CA GLN A 179 -27.29 -2.57 13.01
C GLN A 179 -26.01 -2.75 13.83
N ASP A 180 -24.81 -2.68 13.24
CA ASP A 180 -23.56 -2.95 13.99
C ASP A 180 -22.83 -1.68 14.48
N LYS A 181 -23.52 -0.55 14.53
CA LYS A 181 -23.07 0.64 15.28
C LYS A 181 -23.47 0.49 16.74
N ASN A 182 -22.87 -0.46 17.47
CA ASN A 182 -22.77 -0.38 18.92
C ASN A 182 -21.54 -1.13 19.45
N GLU A 183 -20.52 -0.32 19.71
CA GLU A 183 -19.41 -0.44 20.65
C GLU A 183 -19.58 -1.50 21.78
N LYS A 184 -18.56 -2.41 21.90
CA LYS A 184 -18.12 -3.22 23.08
C LYS A 184 -18.02 -4.76 22.97
N ASP A 185 -18.31 -5.43 21.85
CA ASP A 185 -18.48 -6.91 21.89
C ASP A 185 -17.44 -7.77 21.14
N TYR A 186 -16.26 -7.25 20.75
CA TYR A 186 -15.26 -8.06 20.03
C TYR A 186 -14.61 -9.16 20.91
N SER A 187 -14.48 -8.91 22.23
CA SER A 187 -13.93 -9.90 23.16
C SER A 187 -14.90 -11.06 23.43
N GLU A 188 -16.19 -10.78 23.51
CA GLU A 188 -17.27 -11.77 23.70
C GLU A 188 -17.52 -12.59 22.44
N PHE A 189 -17.41 -12.00 21.25
CA PHE A 189 -17.43 -12.74 19.98
C PHE A 189 -16.32 -13.78 19.92
N ARG A 190 -15.08 -13.38 20.22
CA ARG A 190 -13.92 -14.28 20.27
C ARG A 190 -14.08 -15.38 21.32
N LYS A 191 -14.66 -15.05 22.48
CA LYS A 191 -14.95 -16.01 23.57
C LYS A 191 -16.00 -17.04 23.14
N LYS A 192 -17.11 -16.62 22.53
CA LYS A 192 -18.15 -17.52 21.98
C LYS A 192 -17.61 -18.41 20.87
N TYR A 193 -16.77 -17.88 19.98
CA TYR A 193 -16.14 -18.63 18.90
C TYR A 193 -15.18 -19.72 19.43
N LEU A 194 -14.34 -19.38 20.40
CA LEU A 194 -13.42 -20.34 21.04
C LEU A 194 -14.18 -21.42 21.81
N ILE A 195 -15.25 -21.08 22.54
CA ILE A 195 -16.11 -22.06 23.24
C ILE A 195 -16.79 -23.02 22.25
N LYS A 196 -17.26 -22.51 21.09
CA LYS A 196 -17.87 -23.33 20.03
C LYS A 196 -16.86 -24.28 19.38
N LYS A 197 -15.58 -23.87 19.31
CA LYS A 197 -14.48 -24.68 18.78
C LYS A 197 -14.03 -25.76 19.78
N MET A 198 -13.99 -25.46 21.07
CA MET A 198 -13.64 -26.43 22.13
C MET A 198 -14.72 -27.49 22.36
N LYS A 199 -16.00 -27.19 22.10
CA LYS A 199 -17.11 -28.16 22.15
C LYS A 199 -17.17 -29.12 20.95
N LYS A 200 -16.40 -28.88 19.88
CA LYS A 200 -16.32 -29.74 18.69
C LYS A 200 -15.16 -30.75 18.73
N GLN A 201 -14.46 -30.87 19.86
CA GLN A 201 -13.33 -31.80 20.06
C GLN A 201 -13.54 -32.82 21.20
N LYS A 202 -14.80 -33.07 21.59
CA LYS A 202 -15.20 -34.25 22.38
C LYS A 202 -16.33 -34.95 21.66
#